data_AF-A0A8I1KI33-F1
#
_entry.id   AF-A0A8I1KI33-F1
#
_cell.length_a   1.000
_cell.length_b   1.000
_cell.length_c   1.000
_cell.angle_alpha   90.00
_cell.angle_beta   90.00
_cell.angle_gamma   90.00
#
_symmetry.space_group_name_H-M   'P 1'
#
loop_
_entity.id
_entity.type
_entity.pdbx_description
1 polymer ?
#
loop_
_entity_poly.entity_id
_entity_poly.type
_entity_poly.pdbx_seq_one_letter_code
_entity_poly.pdbx_strand_id
1 'polypeptide(L)'
;MQGSVTEFLKPRLVDIEQISPTHAKVTLEPLERGFGYTLGNALRRILLSSMPGCAVTEVEIDGVLHEYSSKEGVQEDVIEVLLNLKGLAVSI
;
A
#
# COMPACT_ATOMS: atom_id res chain seq x y z
N MET A 1 -9.20 -35.55 -29.99
CA MET A 1 -8.55 -35.32 -28.68
C MET A 1 -9.05 -33.98 -28.14
N GLN A 2 -10.17 -33.98 -27.41
CA GLN A 2 -10.63 -32.80 -26.68
C GLN A 2 -9.84 -32.77 -25.37
N GLY A 3 -8.71 -32.04 -25.37
CA GLY A 3 -7.96 -31.78 -24.15
C GLY A 3 -8.81 -30.94 -23.21
N SER A 4 -9.06 -31.46 -22.02
CA SER A 4 -9.86 -30.79 -20.99
C SER A 4 -9.18 -29.48 -20.59
N VAL A 5 -9.83 -28.34 -20.86
CA VAL A 5 -9.32 -26.99 -20.55
C VAL A 5 -9.27 -26.68 -19.03
N THR A 6 -9.47 -27.70 -18.19
CA THR A 6 -9.59 -27.56 -16.72
C THR A 6 -8.41 -28.11 -15.91
N GLU A 7 -7.33 -28.56 -16.55
CA GLU A 7 -6.15 -29.16 -15.88
C GLU A 7 -5.12 -28.16 -15.33
N PHE A 8 -5.45 -26.87 -15.20
CA PHE A 8 -4.50 -25.91 -14.62
C PHE A 8 -4.42 -26.02 -13.10
N LEU A 9 -3.19 -26.07 -12.57
CA LEU A 9 -2.93 -25.94 -11.13
C LEU A 9 -3.44 -24.58 -10.63
N LYS A 10 -4.35 -24.61 -9.65
CA LYS A 10 -4.90 -23.40 -9.03
C LYS A 10 -4.00 -22.97 -7.87
N PRO A 11 -3.41 -21.76 -7.89
CA PRO A 11 -2.59 -21.29 -6.79
C PRO A 11 -3.41 -21.14 -5.52
N ARG A 12 -2.79 -21.49 -4.39
CA ARG A 12 -3.32 -21.22 -3.06
C ARG A 12 -2.30 -20.40 -2.29
N LEU A 13 -2.78 -19.66 -1.29
CA LEU A 13 -1.88 -19.02 -0.34
C LEU A 13 -1.30 -20.10 0.55
N VAL A 14 0.03 -20.23 0.55
CA VAL A 14 0.74 -21.31 1.24
C VAL A 14 1.32 -20.80 2.55
N ASP A 15 1.96 -19.63 2.51
CA ASP A 15 2.69 -19.10 3.65
C ASP A 15 2.68 -17.57 3.69
N ILE A 16 2.70 -17.03 4.92
CA ILE A 16 2.82 -15.60 5.21
C ILE A 16 3.89 -15.45 6.28
N GLU A 17 5.05 -14.96 5.87
CA GLU A 17 6.16 -14.61 6.76
C GLU A 17 6.08 -13.12 7.09
N GLN A 18 5.75 -12.79 8.35
CA GLN A 18 5.76 -11.41 8.82
C GLN A 18 7.17 -11.03 9.29
N ILE A 19 7.86 -10.17 8.53
CA ILE A 19 9.23 -9.73 8.80
C ILE A 19 9.24 -8.53 9.75
N SER A 20 8.27 -7.62 9.60
CA SER A 20 8.06 -6.48 10.48
C SER A 20 6.57 -6.09 10.50
N PRO A 21 6.14 -5.14 11.36
CA PRO A 21 4.76 -4.66 11.36
C PRO A 21 4.27 -4.14 9.99
N THR A 22 5.17 -3.64 9.14
CA THR A 22 4.86 -3.09 7.81
C THR A 22 5.49 -3.86 6.65
N HIS A 23 6.10 -5.02 6.92
CA HIS A 23 6.77 -5.84 5.91
C HIS A 23 6.39 -7.31 6.07
N ALA A 24 5.83 -7.89 5.01
CA ALA A 24 5.48 -9.30 4.95
C ALA A 24 5.85 -9.91 3.60
N LYS A 25 6.21 -11.19 3.61
CA LYS A 25 6.45 -12.01 2.44
C LYS A 25 5.36 -13.06 2.33
N VAL A 26 4.65 -13.06 1.21
CA VAL A 26 3.53 -13.98 0.95
C VAL A 26 3.92 -14.92 -0.18
N THR A 27 3.79 -16.23 0.05
CA THR A 27 4.17 -17.28 -0.89
C THR A 27 2.91 -17.96 -1.46
N LEU A 28 2.79 -18.02 -2.79
CA LEU A 28 1.69 -18.67 -3.49
C LEU A 28 2.20 -19.85 -4.34
N GLU A 29 1.67 -21.04 -4.07
CA GLU A 29 1.98 -22.26 -4.80
C GLU A 29 0.75 -23.20 -4.80
N PRO A 30 0.65 -24.16 -5.72
CA PRO A 30 1.48 -24.36 -6.92
C PRO A 30 1.07 -23.42 -8.06
N LEU A 31 2.04 -23.06 -8.90
CA LEU A 31 1.83 -22.24 -10.09
C LEU A 31 2.40 -22.94 -11.32
N GLU A 32 1.64 -22.88 -12.41
CA GLU A 32 2.11 -23.31 -13.72
C GLU A 32 3.27 -22.43 -14.21
N ARG A 33 4.12 -23.02 -15.05
CA ARG A 33 5.23 -22.28 -15.66
C ARG A 33 4.70 -21.04 -16.41
N GLY A 34 5.24 -19.88 -16.06
CA GLY A 34 4.86 -18.59 -16.66
C GLY A 34 3.74 -17.84 -15.91
N PHE A 35 2.88 -18.53 -15.16
CA PHE A 35 1.80 -17.88 -14.41
C PHE A 35 2.31 -17.01 -13.26
N GLY A 36 3.49 -17.31 -12.72
CA GLY A 36 4.15 -16.48 -11.70
C GLY A 36 4.35 -15.03 -12.14
N TYR A 37 4.80 -14.80 -13.37
CA TYR A 37 4.94 -13.43 -13.89
C TYR A 37 3.59 -12.77 -14.16
N THR A 38 2.65 -13.51 -14.75
CA THR A 38 1.32 -12.97 -15.08
C THR A 38 0.58 -12.52 -13.81
N LEU A 39 0.52 -13.38 -12.79
CA LEU A 39 -0.13 -13.07 -11.52
C LEU A 39 0.69 -12.07 -10.71
N GLY A 40 2.01 -12.25 -10.61
CA GLY A 40 2.88 -11.34 -9.86
C GLY A 40 2.82 -9.90 -10.38
N ASN A 41 2.87 -9.71 -11.70
CA ASN A 41 2.74 -8.38 -12.29
C ASN A 41 1.33 -7.79 -12.11
N ALA A 42 0.28 -8.59 -12.27
CA ALA A 42 -1.08 -8.14 -12.06
C ALA A 42 -1.31 -7.72 -10.60
N LEU A 43 -0.94 -8.56 -9.63
CA LEU A 43 -1.07 -8.28 -8.21
C LEU A 43 -0.23 -7.07 -7.80
N ARG A 44 1.03 -6.98 -8.25
CA ARG A 44 1.88 -5.81 -7.99
C ARG A 44 1.21 -4.52 -8.45
N ARG A 45 0.60 -4.50 -9.63
CA ARG A 45 -0.10 -3.31 -10.14
C ARG A 45 -1.30 -2.97 -9.26
N ILE A 46 -2.15 -3.95 -8.95
CA ILE A 46 -3.34 -3.74 -8.13
C ILE A 46 -2.96 -3.23 -6.73
N LEU A 47 -1.97 -3.87 -6.09
CA LEU A 47 -1.52 -3.49 -4.75
C LEU A 47 -0.91 -2.08 -4.71
N LEU A 48 -0.26 -1.63 -5.78
CA LEU A 48 0.33 -0.29 -5.85
C LEU A 48 -0.66 0.81 -6.25
N SER A 49 -1.77 0.49 -6.93
CA SER A 49 -2.65 1.51 -7.50
C SER A 49 -4.06 1.56 -6.92
N SER A 50 -4.54 0.47 -6.31
CA SER A 50 -5.98 0.28 -6.07
C SER A 50 -6.28 -0.26 -4.67
N MET A 51 -5.33 -0.15 -3.74
CA MET A 51 -5.57 -0.53 -2.36
C MET A 51 -6.41 0.54 -1.65
N PRO A 52 -7.53 0.15 -1.02
CA PRO A 52 -8.24 1.06 -0.13
C PRO A 52 -7.38 1.35 1.11
N GLY A 53 -7.48 2.57 1.63
CA GLY A 53 -6.74 3.01 2.80
C GLY A 53 -7.29 4.33 3.34
N CYS A 54 -6.79 4.73 4.50
CA CYS A 54 -7.07 6.03 5.10
C CYS A 54 -5.86 6.94 4.92
N ALA A 55 -6.10 8.21 4.64
CA ALA A 55 -5.06 9.24 4.56
C ALA A 55 -5.65 10.59 5.00
N VAL A 56 -4.79 11.46 5.53
CA VAL A 56 -5.16 12.84 5.84
C VAL A 56 -5.32 13.60 4.52
N THR A 57 -6.51 14.15 4.28
CA THR A 57 -6.82 14.91 3.05
C THR A 57 -6.77 16.42 3.28
N GLU A 58 -7.21 16.88 4.45
CA GLU A 58 -7.32 18.30 4.79
C GLU A 58 -6.93 18.51 6.25
N VAL A 59 -6.37 19.70 6.54
CA VAL A 59 -5.92 20.09 7.87
C VAL A 59 -6.25 21.57 8.05
N GLU A 60 -6.86 21.92 9.18
CA GLU A 60 -7.10 23.30 9.60
C GLU A 60 -6.22 23.60 10.81
N ILE A 61 -5.42 24.67 10.72
CA ILE A 61 -4.51 25.10 11.79
C ILE A 61 -4.88 26.52 12.19
N ASP A 62 -5.21 26.70 13.46
CA ASP A 62 -5.59 28.01 13.99
C ASP A 62 -4.48 29.05 13.78
N GLY A 63 -4.84 30.25 13.33
CA GLY A 63 -3.90 31.34 13.03
C GLY A 63 -3.02 31.13 11.79
N VAL A 64 -3.24 30.09 10.98
CA VAL A 64 -2.50 29.83 9.74
C VAL A 64 -3.44 29.96 8.54
N LEU A 65 -3.18 30.95 7.69
CA LEU A 65 -3.99 31.21 6.49
C LEU A 65 -3.51 30.43 5.26
N HIS A 66 -2.21 30.11 5.20
CA HIS A 66 -1.60 29.39 4.08
C HIS A 66 -0.39 28.57 4.52
N GLU A 67 -0.07 27.55 3.73
CA GLU A 67 0.99 26.57 3.98
C GLU A 67 2.41 27.17 4.09
N TYR A 68 2.68 28.32 3.46
CA TYR A 68 4.01 28.95 3.47
C TYR A 68 4.31 29.81 4.71
N SER A 69 3.46 29.75 5.74
CA SER A 69 3.65 30.54 6.96
C SER A 69 4.42 29.76 8.01
N SER A 70 5.08 30.48 8.92
CA SER A 70 5.63 29.92 10.15
C SER A 70 4.70 30.28 11.31
N LYS A 71 4.55 29.38 12.27
CA LYS A 71 3.69 29.59 13.45
C LYS A 71 4.54 29.85 14.68
N GLU A 72 4.26 30.93 15.41
CA GLU A 72 4.95 31.25 16.64
C GLU A 72 4.80 30.11 17.67
N GLY A 73 5.92 29.66 18.24
CA GLY A 73 5.96 28.54 19.18
C GLY A 73 6.08 27.15 18.54
N VAL A 74 6.09 27.05 17.20
CA VAL A 74 6.38 25.81 16.48
C VAL A 74 7.79 25.90 15.89
N GLN A 75 8.59 24.85 16.07
CA GLN A 75 9.96 24.82 15.55
C GLN A 75 9.99 24.61 14.03
N GLU A 76 9.06 23.81 13.52
CA GLU A 76 8.93 23.42 12.11
C GLU A 76 8.04 24.43 11.35
N ASP A 77 8.31 24.59 10.06
CA ASP A 77 7.42 25.36 9.18
C ASP A 77 6.12 24.59 8.94
N VAL A 78 5.04 25.30 8.59
CA VAL A 78 3.73 24.67 8.33
C VAL A 78 3.82 23.60 7.22
N ILE A 79 4.66 23.80 6.19
CA ILE A 79 4.90 22.80 5.14
C ILE A 79 5.45 21.49 5.72
N GLU A 80 6.38 21.58 6.67
CA GLU A 80 7.00 20.40 7.29
C GLU A 80 6.00 19.67 8.19
N VAL A 81 5.18 20.41 8.94
CA VAL A 81 4.05 19.85 9.69
C VAL A 81 3.08 19.11 8.76
N LEU A 82 2.72 19.70 7.61
CA LEU A 82 1.86 19.07 6.62
C LEU A 82 2.49 17.80 6.02
N LEU A 83 3.82 17.79 5.80
CA LEU A 83 4.54 16.61 5.35
C LEU A 83 4.52 15.49 6.40
N ASN A 84 4.72 15.83 7.66
CA ASN A 84 4.64 14.88 8.77
C ASN A 84 3.22 14.29 8.91
N LEU A 85 2.18 15.11 8.72
CA LEU A 85 0.79 14.65 8.73
C LEU A 85 0.45 13.69 7.57
N LYS A 86 1.10 13.83 6.41
CA LYS A 86 0.98 12.83 5.32
C LYS A 86 1.54 11.46 5.70
N GLY A 87 2.50 11.41 6.62
CA GLY A 87 3.08 10.16 7.14
C GLY A 87 2.27 9.51 8.26
N LEU A 88 1.21 10.16 8.75
CA LEU A 88 0.38 9.66 9.83
C LEU A 88 -0.43 8.43 9.36
N ALA A 89 -0.11 7.25 9.91
CA ALA A 89 -0.87 6.04 9.67
C ALA A 89 -2.09 5.96 10.59
N VAL A 90 -3.29 6.02 10.01
CA VAL A 90 -4.56 5.90 10.73
C VAL A 90 -5.34 4.70 10.22
N SER A 91 -5.98 3.97 11.13
CA SER A 91 -6.96 2.93 10.81
C SER A 91 -8.28 3.33 11.46
N ILE A 92 -9.34 3.43 10.67
CA ILE A 92 -10.71 3.74 11.11
C ILE A 92 -11.57 2.50 10.96
#